data_AF-A0AAX2QD14-F1
#
_entry.id   AF-A0AAX2QD14-F1
#
_cell.length_a   1.000
_cell.length_b   1.000
_cell.length_c   1.000
_cell.angle_alpha   90.00
_cell.angle_beta   90.00
_cell.angle_gamma   90.00
#
_symmetry.space_group_name_H-M   'P 1'
#
loop_
_entity.id
_entity.type
_entity.pdbx_description
1 polymer ?
#
loop_
_entity_poly.entity_id
_entity_poly.type
_entity_poly.pdbx_seq_one_letter_code
_entity_poly.pdbx_strand_id
1 'polypeptide(L)'
;MDHASTGRDNYFETYSFDETWQRGGKDIAMRFWHRPLHAMFAALKSAGFQIDTVSEPQPDPHARTLFPQAYQSLTTKPRFLFFSVVKA
;
A
#
# COMPACT_ATOMS: atom_id res chain seq x y z
N MET A 1 -1.24 -0.28 -10.87
CA MET A 1 -1.76 0.21 -9.57
C MET A 1 -1.04 1.51 -9.24
N ASP A 2 -1.09 2.45 -10.17
CA ASP A 2 -0.71 3.83 -9.90
C ASP A 2 -2.03 4.54 -9.68
N HIS A 3 -2.37 4.76 -8.41
CA HIS A 3 -3.54 5.56 -8.06
C HIS A 3 -3.23 7.00 -8.44
N ALA A 4 -4.20 7.68 -9.03
CA ALA A 4 -4.08 9.12 -9.16
C ALA A 4 -3.94 9.72 -7.76
N SER A 5 -3.10 10.73 -7.60
CA SER A 5 -3.09 11.51 -6.35
C SER A 5 -4.52 11.95 -6.09
N THR A 6 -5.04 11.65 -4.90
CA THR A 6 -6.44 11.93 -4.54
C THR A 6 -6.70 13.43 -4.33
N GLY A 7 -5.74 14.29 -4.67
CA GLY A 7 -5.77 15.74 -4.40
C GLY A 7 -5.78 16.07 -2.90
N ARG A 8 -5.43 15.11 -2.05
CA ARG A 8 -5.37 15.28 -0.59
C ARG A 8 -3.92 15.49 -0.19
N ASP A 9 -3.59 16.72 0.17
CA ASP A 9 -2.20 17.10 0.49
C ASP A 9 -1.79 16.73 1.93
N ASN A 10 -2.75 16.36 2.78
CA ASN A 10 -2.49 16.04 4.18
C ASN A 10 -2.25 14.53 4.41
N TYR A 11 -0.97 14.15 4.52
CA TYR A 11 -0.56 12.78 4.83
C TYR A 11 -1.13 12.27 6.17
N PHE A 12 -1.28 13.13 7.18
CA PHE A 12 -1.65 12.73 8.54
C PHE A 12 -3.16 12.48 8.72
N GLU A 13 -3.98 12.78 7.71
CA GLU A 13 -5.40 12.43 7.74
C GLU A 13 -5.64 10.95 7.45
N THR A 14 -6.69 10.37 8.03
CA THR A 14 -7.25 9.09 7.58
C THR A 14 -8.49 9.39 6.75
N TYR A 15 -8.53 8.91 5.50
CA TYR A 15 -9.66 9.17 4.60
C TYR A 15 -9.86 8.00 3.64
N SER A 16 -11.05 7.95 3.01
CA SER A 16 -11.32 7.04 1.90
C SER A 16 -11.52 7.81 0.61
N PHE A 17 -11.29 7.12 -0.51
CA PHE A 17 -11.58 7.64 -1.85
C PHE A 17 -12.04 6.50 -2.75
N ASP A 18 -12.80 6.85 -3.76
CA ASP A 18 -13.38 5.91 -4.72
C ASP A 18 -12.71 6.06 -6.08
N GLU A 19 -12.48 4.95 -6.76
CA GLU A 19 -12.03 4.91 -8.15
C GLU A 19 -12.87 3.91 -8.94
N THR A 20 -13.08 4.17 -10.23
CA THR A 20 -13.69 3.21 -11.14
C THR A 20 -12.60 2.61 -12.02
N TRP A 21 -12.44 1.29 -11.96
CA TRP A 21 -11.47 0.56 -12.73
C TRP A 21 -12.12 -0.10 -13.94
N GLN A 22 -11.51 0.06 -15.11
CA GLN A 22 -11.92 -0.63 -16.33
C GLN A 22 -11.15 -1.94 -16.46
N ARG A 23 -11.85 -3.08 -16.42
CA ARG A 23 -11.25 -4.42 -16.58
C ARG A 23 -12.14 -5.31 -17.45
N GLY A 24 -11.60 -5.77 -18.57
CA GLY A 24 -12.33 -6.68 -19.48
C GLY A 24 -13.62 -6.07 -20.03
N GLY A 25 -13.64 -4.77 -20.28
CA GLY A 25 -14.84 -4.04 -20.76
C GLY A 25 -15.92 -3.82 -19.69
N LYS A 26 -15.59 -4.00 -18.40
CA LYS A 26 -16.48 -3.75 -17.27
C LYS A 26 -15.91 -2.69 -16.35
N ASP A 27 -16.82 -1.85 -15.85
CA ASP A 27 -16.60 -0.91 -14.76
C ASP A 27 -16.65 -1.63 -13.42
N ILE A 28 -15.59 -1.48 -12.63
CA ILE A 28 -15.48 -2.02 -11.28
C ILE A 28 -15.30 -0.85 -10.33
N ALA A 29 -16.27 -0.64 -9.45
CA ALA A 29 -16.17 0.36 -8.39
C ALA A 29 -15.23 -0.14 -7.29
N MET A 30 -14.21 0.66 -6.98
CA MET A 30 -13.21 0.39 -5.96
C MET A 30 -13.27 1.47 -4.90
N ARG A 31 -13.13 1.07 -3.63
CA ARG A 31 -12.91 1.99 -2.51
C ARG A 31 -11.57 1.71 -1.87
N PHE A 32 -10.82 2.77 -1.59
CA PHE A 32 -9.52 2.73 -0.96
C PHE A 32 -9.53 3.53 0.34
N TRP A 33 -8.61 3.18 1.24
CA TRP A 33 -8.42 3.85 2.52
C TRP A 33 -6.97 4.26 2.69
N HIS A 34 -6.75 5.55 2.84
CA HIS A 34 -5.47 6.10 3.26
C HIS A 34 -5.42 6.17 4.78
N ARG A 35 -4.29 5.75 5.36
CA ARG A 35 -3.99 5.87 6.78
C ARG A 35 -2.50 6.20 6.93
N PRO A 36 -2.12 7.20 7.73
CA PRO A 36 -0.71 7.49 7.98
C PRO A 36 -0.05 6.38 8.79
N LEU A 37 1.26 6.26 8.65
CA LEU A 37 2.05 5.21 9.29
C LEU A 37 1.85 5.17 10.81
N HIS A 38 1.91 6.33 11.48
CA HIS A 38 1.73 6.41 12.93
C HIS A 38 0.37 5.85 13.40
N ALA A 39 -0.70 6.05 12.61
CA ALA A 39 -2.02 5.54 12.95
C ALA A 39 -2.13 4.01 12.73
N MET A 40 -1.39 3.46 11.75
CA MET A 40 -1.26 2.01 11.59
C MET A 40 -0.56 1.38 12.81
N PHE A 41 0.58 1.94 13.24
CA PHE A 41 1.31 1.51 14.43
C PHE A 41 0.45 1.61 15.70
N ALA A 42 -0.22 2.74 15.90
CA ALA A 42 -1.09 2.96 17.05
C ALA A 42 -2.24 1.93 17.09
N ALA A 43 -2.84 1.60 15.94
CA ALA A 43 -3.91 0.61 15.86
C ALA A 43 -3.42 -0.81 16.19
N LEU A 44 -2.23 -1.20 15.73
CA LEU A 44 -1.64 -2.51 16.08
C LEU A 44 -1.35 -2.58 17.58
N LYS A 45 -0.75 -1.53 18.14
CA LYS A 45 -0.43 -1.44 19.57
C LYS A 45 -1.70 -1.48 20.43
N SER A 46 -2.74 -0.72 20.09
CA SER A 46 -3.99 -0.70 20.85
C SER A 46 -4.74 -2.03 20.79
N ALA A 47 -4.54 -2.80 19.72
CA ALA A 47 -5.06 -4.16 19.58
C ALA A 47 -4.26 -5.22 20.36
N GLY A 48 -3.22 -4.82 21.11
CA GLY A 48 -2.40 -5.73 21.92
C GLY A 48 -1.31 -6.47 21.14
N PHE A 49 -0.89 -5.93 20.00
CA PHE A 49 0.23 -6.50 19.25
C PHE A 49 1.53 -5.72 19.49
N GLN A 50 2.61 -6.46 19.60
CA GLN A 50 3.96 -5.94 19.46
C GLN A 50 4.43 -6.12 18.02
N ILE A 51 5.03 -5.08 17.46
CA ILE A 51 5.57 -5.11 16.10
C ILE A 51 6.96 -5.75 16.17
N ASP A 52 7.15 -6.77 15.35
CA ASP A 52 8.42 -7.48 15.20
C ASP A 52 9.21 -6.88 14.03
N THR A 53 8.63 -6.87 12.83
CA THR A 53 9.28 -6.37 11.62
C THR A 53 8.34 -5.47 10.82
N VAL A 54 8.91 -4.39 10.26
CA VAL A 54 8.27 -3.60 9.20
C VAL A 54 9.09 -3.73 7.93
N SER A 55 8.45 -4.06 6.81
CA SER A 55 9.14 -4.32 5.54
C SER A 55 8.46 -3.60 4.38
N GLU A 56 9.27 -2.95 3.55
CA GLU A 56 8.90 -2.45 2.23
C GLU A 56 9.54 -3.38 1.18
N PRO A 57 8.84 -4.44 0.74
CA PRO A 57 9.47 -5.53 0.01
C PRO A 57 9.89 -5.11 -1.41
N GLN A 58 11.07 -5.58 -1.82
CA GLN A 58 11.55 -5.46 -3.20
C GLN A 58 10.90 -6.53 -4.10
N PRO A 59 10.67 -6.25 -5.40
CA PRO A 59 10.17 -7.25 -6.33
C PRO A 59 11.17 -8.38 -6.52
N ASP A 60 10.69 -9.55 -6.93
CA ASP A 60 11.53 -10.69 -7.30
C ASP A 60 12.55 -10.28 -8.39
N PRO A 61 13.86 -10.58 -8.23
CA PRO A 61 14.87 -10.22 -9.23
C PRO A 61 14.56 -10.72 -10.65
N HIS A 62 13.88 -11.86 -10.80
CA HIS A 62 13.50 -12.40 -12.11
C HIS A 62 12.48 -11.50 -12.83
N ALA A 63 11.70 -10.72 -12.08
CA ALA A 63 10.79 -9.74 -12.67
C ALA A 63 11.53 -8.64 -13.44
N ARG A 64 12.82 -8.41 -13.18
CA ARG A 64 13.66 -7.50 -13.99
C ARG A 64 13.70 -7.92 -15.46
N THR A 65 13.78 -9.22 -15.72
CA THR A 65 13.85 -9.77 -17.07
C THR A 65 12.46 -9.93 -17.68
N LEU A 66 11.50 -10.43 -16.91
CA LEU A 66 10.15 -10.73 -17.40
C LEU A 66 9.29 -9.48 -17.58
N PHE A 67 9.44 -8.50 -16.70
CA PHE A 67 8.60 -7.30 -16.62
C PHE A 67 9.43 -6.03 -16.29
N PRO A 68 10.38 -5.63 -17.17
CA PRO A 68 11.37 -4.61 -16.86
C PRO A 68 10.77 -3.26 -16.43
N GLN A 69 9.69 -2.82 -17.08
CA GLN A 69 9.01 -1.57 -16.72
C GLN A 69 8.33 -1.64 -15.35
N ALA A 70 7.66 -2.77 -15.06
CA ALA A 70 7.04 -2.98 -13.75
C ALA A 70 8.12 -3.07 -12.68
N TYR A 71 9.22 -3.78 -12.93
CA TYR A 71 10.36 -3.89 -12.02
C TYR A 71 10.91 -2.52 -11.64
N GLN A 72 11.24 -1.66 -12.62
CA GLN A 72 11.72 -0.30 -12.35
C GLN A 72 10.76 0.51 -11.47
N SER A 73 9.46 0.43 -11.76
CA SER A 73 8.42 1.12 -10.99
C SER A 73 8.31 0.59 -9.55
N LEU A 74 8.36 -0.73 -9.37
CA LEU A 74 8.27 -1.40 -8.08
C LEU A 74 9.52 -1.18 -7.21
N THR A 75 10.70 -1.01 -7.79
CA THR A 75 11.95 -0.75 -7.04
C THR A 75 12.15 0.71 -6.65
N THR A 76 11.40 1.65 -7.23
CA THR A 76 11.63 3.10 -7.05
C THR A 76 10.49 3.85 -6.38
N LYS A 77 9.37 3.17 -6.12
CA LYS A 77 8.17 3.76 -5.49
C LYS A 77 7.67 2.84 -4.39
N PRO A 78 7.23 3.37 -3.24
CA PRO A 78 6.60 2.56 -2.20
C PRO A 78 5.27 2.01 -2.73
N ARG A 79 5.07 0.69 -2.59
CA ARG A 79 3.87 -0.02 -3.06
C ARG A 79 3.18 -0.80 -1.97
N PHE A 80 3.98 -1.43 -1.13
CA PHE A 80 3.52 -2.31 -0.09
C PHE A 80 4.27 -2.01 1.19
N LEU A 81 3.56 -2.14 2.30
CA LEU A 81 4.07 -2.03 3.64
C LEU A 81 3.59 -3.24 4.42
N PHE A 82 4.52 -4.08 4.86
CA PHE A 82 4.23 -5.32 5.56
C PHE A 82 4.58 -5.16 7.04
N PHE A 83 3.72 -5.71 7.90
CA PHE A 83 3.94 -5.78 9.34
C PHE A 83 3.95 -7.24 9.78
N SER A 84 5.06 -7.69 10.38
CA SER A 84 5.08 -8.88 11.22
C SER A 84 4.77 -8.46 12.64
N VAL A 85 3.79 -9.10 13.27
CA VAL A 85 3.35 -8.76 14.62
C VAL A 85 3.11 -10.01 15.45
N VAL A 86 3.40 -9.91 16.74
CA VAL A 86 3.14 -10.96 17.73
C VAL A 86 2.15 -10.43 18.76
N LYS A 87 1.24 -11.29 19.21
CA LYS A 87 0.29 -10.92 20.27
C LYS A 87 1.04 -10.86 21.59
N ALA A 88 0.93 -9.73 22.28
CA ALA A 88 1.49 -9.51 23.61
C ALA A 88 0.65 -10.20 24.69
#